data_AF-A0A8J3SQ74-F1
#
_entry.id   AF-A0A8J3SQ74-F1
#
_cell.length_a   1.000
_cell.length_b   1.000
_cell.length_c   1.000
_cell.angle_alpha   90.00
_cell.angle_beta   90.00
_cell.angle_gamma   90.00
#
_symmetry.space_group_name_H-M   'P 1'
#
loop_
_entity.id
_entity.type
_entity.pdbx_description
1 polymer ?
#
loop_
_entity_poly.entity_id
_entity_poly.type
_entity_poly.pdbx_seq_one_letter_code
_entity_poly.pdbx_strand_id
1 'polypeptide(L)'
;MATTVRADKSAVVPAQNGPTVIWTAEELAEVRERLSTEIGDLTAEIARAESEIASNDVTDGAGDDQADAGARTYQREREIALTLNARDLVAQNERAIARIDAGTYGVCESCHQPIGKERLQAFPRATLCVACKQREERR
;
A
#
# COMPACT_ATOMS: atom_id res chain seq x y z
N MET A 1 -2.20 44.77 -19.69
CA MET A 1 -2.88 44.17 -18.52
C MET A 1 -3.63 42.93 -18.97
N ALA A 2 -3.09 41.75 -18.69
CA ALA A 2 -3.81 40.47 -18.70
C ALA A 2 -2.91 39.44 -18.01
N THR A 3 -3.01 39.37 -16.68
CA THR A 3 -2.29 38.40 -15.85
C THR A 3 -3.03 37.07 -15.94
N THR A 4 -2.47 36.10 -16.66
CA THR A 4 -2.96 34.72 -16.65
C THR A 4 -2.47 34.03 -15.38
N VAL A 5 -3.39 33.79 -14.46
CA VAL A 5 -3.20 33.03 -13.22
C VAL A 5 -2.77 31.60 -13.59
N ARG A 6 -1.57 31.21 -13.15
CA ARG A 6 -1.05 29.84 -13.30
C ARG A 6 -1.92 28.86 -12.49
N ALA A 7 -2.17 27.71 -13.09
CA ALA A 7 -2.91 26.59 -12.52
C ALA A 7 -2.28 26.11 -11.20
N ASP A 8 -2.83 26.54 -10.08
CA ASP A 8 -2.44 26.05 -8.76
C ASP A 8 -3.45 24.99 -8.31
N LYS A 9 -3.21 23.74 -8.72
CA LYS A 9 -3.89 22.56 -8.17
C LYS A 9 -3.04 21.97 -7.04
N SER A 10 -2.73 22.78 -6.03
CA SER A 10 -2.15 22.26 -4.79
C SER A 10 -3.26 21.69 -3.92
N ALA A 11 -3.16 20.42 -3.52
CA ALA A 11 -4.05 19.85 -2.52
C ALA A 11 -3.65 20.43 -1.15
N VAL A 12 -4.28 21.55 -0.78
CA VAL A 12 -4.08 22.17 0.52
C VAL A 12 -4.75 21.30 1.57
N VAL A 13 -3.95 20.59 2.37
CA VAL A 13 -4.44 19.91 3.56
C VAL A 13 -4.44 20.92 4.72
N PRO A 14 -5.60 21.39 5.21
CA PRO A 14 -5.64 22.30 6.33
C PRO A 14 -5.19 21.56 7.61
N ALA A 15 -3.96 21.81 8.05
CA ALA A 15 -3.49 21.37 9.35
C ALA A 15 -4.20 22.20 10.42
N GLN A 16 -5.18 21.62 11.12
CA GLN A 16 -5.92 22.37 12.15
C GLN A 16 -5.07 22.67 13.39
N ASN A 17 -3.92 21.99 13.60
CA ASN A 17 -2.95 22.30 14.67
C ASN A 17 -1.53 21.72 14.38
N GLY A 18 -0.79 22.27 13.41
CA GLY A 18 0.61 21.90 13.12
C GLY A 18 1.17 22.67 11.91
N PRO A 19 2.49 22.61 11.62
CA PRO A 19 3.02 23.20 10.40
C PRO A 19 2.30 22.57 9.20
N THR A 20 1.69 23.41 8.37
CA THR A 20 0.94 23.01 7.18
C THR A 20 1.87 22.25 6.25
N VAL A 21 1.69 20.92 6.17
CA VAL A 21 2.39 20.11 5.19
C VAL A 21 1.70 20.30 3.85
N ILE A 22 2.30 21.11 2.99
CA ILE A 22 1.81 21.36 1.64
C ILE A 22 2.42 20.29 0.72
N TRP A 23 1.54 19.61 -0.01
CA TRP A 23 1.92 18.69 -1.10
C TRP A 23 1.72 19.41 -2.43
N THR A 24 2.76 19.47 -3.24
CA THR A 24 2.64 20.00 -4.60
C THR A 24 2.03 18.97 -5.53
N ALA A 25 1.47 19.42 -6.66
CA ALA A 25 0.95 18.50 -7.68
C ALA A 25 2.04 17.57 -8.24
N GLU A 26 3.28 18.06 -8.33
CA GLU A 26 4.44 17.29 -8.77
C GLU A 26 4.80 16.19 -7.77
N GLU A 27 4.87 16.52 -6.48
CA GLU A 27 5.15 15.53 -5.43
C GLU A 27 4.06 14.45 -5.35
N LEU A 28 2.79 14.82 -5.51
CA LEU A 28 1.70 13.84 -5.55
C LEU A 28 1.74 12.97 -6.80
N ALA A 29 2.21 13.50 -7.93
CA ALA A 29 2.42 12.71 -9.14
C ALA A 29 3.55 11.69 -8.96
N GLU A 30 4.66 12.08 -8.34
CA GLU A 30 5.75 11.16 -8.00
C GLU A 30 5.29 10.04 -7.06
N VAL A 31 4.53 10.39 -6.01
CA VAL A 31 3.98 9.40 -5.08
C VAL A 31 3.03 8.45 -5.81
N ARG A 32 2.15 8.97 -6.67
CA ARG A 32 1.24 8.14 -7.47
C ARG A 32 2.01 7.17 -8.35
N GLU A 33 3.02 7.66 -9.08
CA GLU A 33 3.80 6.86 -10.02
C GLU A 33 4.54 5.71 -9.30
N ARG A 34 5.10 6.01 -8.12
CA ARG A 34 5.70 4.98 -7.26
C ARG A 34 4.68 3.92 -6.87
N LEU A 35 3.51 4.32 -6.37
CA LEU A 35 2.47 3.41 -5.94
C LEU A 35 1.91 2.58 -7.10
N SER A 36 1.73 3.15 -8.30
CA SER A 36 1.24 2.42 -9.47
C SER A 36 2.27 1.41 -10.00
N THR A 37 3.56 1.76 -9.96
CA THR A 37 4.64 0.82 -10.28
C THR A 37 4.62 -0.36 -9.32
N GLU A 38 4.58 -0.10 -8.01
CA GLU A 38 4.51 -1.16 -7.00
C GLU A 38 3.26 -2.04 -7.16
N ILE A 39 2.09 -1.46 -7.50
CA ILE A 39 0.88 -2.24 -7.80
C ILE A 39 1.10 -3.18 -8.99
N GLY A 40 1.71 -2.68 -10.07
CA GLY A 40 2.01 -3.48 -11.26
C GLY A 40 2.92 -4.66 -10.93
N ASP A 41 3.99 -4.41 -10.19
CA ASP A 41 4.96 -5.43 -9.78
C ASP A 41 4.31 -6.50 -8.89
N LEU A 42 3.59 -6.07 -7.84
CA LEU A 42 2.89 -6.96 -6.92
C LEU A 42 1.82 -7.79 -7.64
N THR A 43 1.07 -7.19 -8.56
CA THR A 43 0.04 -7.91 -9.34
C THR A 43 0.67 -8.99 -10.21
N ALA A 44 1.82 -8.71 -10.82
CA ALA A 44 2.57 -9.70 -11.61
C ALA A 44 3.18 -10.80 -10.73
N GLU A 45 3.58 -10.50 -9.50
CA GLU A 45 4.05 -11.49 -8.51
C GLU A 45 2.89 -12.39 -8.05
N ILE A 46 1.75 -11.81 -7.69
CA ILE A 46 0.53 -12.53 -7.29
C ILE A 46 0.11 -13.51 -8.38
N ALA A 47 0.04 -13.06 -9.64
CA ALA A 47 -0.36 -13.90 -10.76
C ALA A 47 0.58 -15.11 -10.97
N ARG A 48 1.89 -14.91 -10.78
CA ARG A 48 2.88 -15.99 -10.86
C ARG A 48 2.71 -16.98 -9.71
N ALA A 49 2.62 -16.49 -8.47
CA ALA A 49 2.44 -17.32 -7.29
C ALA A 49 1.15 -18.15 -7.35
N GLU A 50 0.04 -17.56 -7.80
CA GLU A 50 -1.23 -18.28 -7.98
C GLU A 50 -1.13 -19.40 -9.01
N SER A 51 -0.40 -19.18 -10.11
CA SER A 51 -0.15 -20.23 -11.11
C SER A 51 0.69 -21.37 -10.55
N GLU A 52 1.71 -21.06 -9.75
CA GLU A 52 2.56 -22.07 -9.09
C GLU A 52 1.75 -22.90 -8.08
N ILE A 53 1.00 -22.23 -7.20
CA ILE A 53 0.11 -22.88 -6.23
C ILE A 53 -0.89 -23.81 -6.92
N ALA A 54 -1.50 -23.37 -8.02
CA ALA A 54 -2.45 -24.17 -8.79
C ALA A 54 -1.79 -25.39 -9.46
N SER A 55 -0.56 -25.25 -9.94
CA SER A 55 0.17 -26.35 -10.60
C SER A 55 0.61 -27.44 -9.63
N ASN A 56 0.98 -27.07 -8.41
CA ASN A 56 1.42 -27.98 -7.36
C ASN A 56 0.29 -28.86 -6.78
N ASP A 57 -0.98 -28.46 -6.98
CA ASP A 57 -2.18 -29.20 -6.54
C ASP A 57 -2.43 -30.48 -7.39
N VAL A 58 -1.84 -30.55 -8.59
CA VAL A 58 -2.07 -31.65 -9.55
C VAL A 58 -1.09 -32.82 -9.32
N THR A 59 0.01 -32.60 -8.61
CA THR A 59 1.05 -33.59 -8.34
C THR A 59 0.84 -34.27 -6.98
N ASP A 60 -0.19 -35.10 -6.85
CA ASP A 60 -0.24 -36.08 -5.75
C ASP A 60 0.58 -37.31 -6.16
N GLY A 61 1.88 -37.24 -5.88
CA GLY A 61 2.82 -38.30 -6.23
C GLY A 61 2.54 -39.57 -5.43
N ALA A 62 2.19 -40.65 -6.11
CA ALA A 62 2.16 -41.98 -5.52
C ALA A 62 3.57 -42.37 -5.05
N GLY A 63 3.88 -42.15 -3.77
CA GLY A 63 5.21 -42.39 -3.20
C GLY A 63 5.61 -41.47 -2.05
N ASP A 64 4.88 -40.39 -1.79
CA ASP A 64 5.16 -39.50 -0.67
C ASP A 64 4.96 -40.18 0.68
N ASP A 65 5.95 -40.07 1.56
CA ASP A 65 5.77 -40.44 2.95
C ASP A 65 5.06 -39.32 3.74
N GLN A 66 4.73 -39.58 5.00
CA GLN A 66 4.02 -38.60 5.84
C GLN A 66 4.84 -37.32 6.09
N ALA A 67 6.17 -37.39 6.02
CA ALA A 67 7.03 -36.22 6.18
C ALA A 67 7.04 -35.37 4.92
N ASP A 68 7.09 -35.99 3.74
CA ASP A 68 7.04 -35.31 2.45
C ASP A 68 5.69 -34.58 2.25
N ALA A 69 4.58 -35.25 2.60
CA ALA A 69 3.25 -34.64 2.57
C ALA A 69 3.13 -33.43 3.51
N GLY A 70 3.72 -33.51 4.71
CA GLY A 70 3.76 -32.40 5.66
C GLY A 70 4.58 -31.22 5.16
N ALA A 71 5.75 -31.48 4.56
CA ALA A 71 6.61 -30.45 4.00
C ALA A 71 5.94 -29.71 2.83
N ARG A 72 5.26 -30.44 1.92
CA ARG A 72 4.50 -29.85 0.81
C ARG A 72 3.37 -28.96 1.30
N THR A 73 2.61 -29.43 2.30
CA THR A 73 1.51 -28.66 2.91
C THR A 73 2.03 -27.35 3.50
N TYR A 74 3.12 -27.40 4.26
CA TYR A 74 3.73 -26.21 4.85
C TYR A 74 4.21 -25.20 3.78
N GLN A 75 4.86 -25.67 2.72
CA GLN A 75 5.31 -24.81 1.62
C GLN A 75 4.13 -24.11 0.95
N ARG A 76 3.05 -24.84 0.66
CA ARG A 76 1.82 -24.30 0.08
C ARG A 76 1.16 -23.26 0.97
N GLU A 77 1.01 -23.55 2.26
CA GLU A 77 0.42 -22.59 3.21
C GLU A 77 1.26 -21.31 3.30
N ARG A 78 2.59 -21.44 3.26
CA ARG A 78 3.50 -20.29 3.24
C ARG A 78 3.34 -19.46 1.96
N GLU A 79 3.27 -20.09 0.79
CA GLU A 79 3.04 -19.39 -0.50
C GLU A 79 1.70 -18.67 -0.53
N ILE A 80 0.64 -19.30 -0.02
CA ILE A 80 -0.68 -18.69 0.12
C ILE A 80 -0.60 -17.46 1.04
N ALA A 81 0.07 -17.57 2.20
CA ALA A 81 0.21 -16.46 3.14
C ALA A 81 0.96 -15.26 2.52
N LEU A 82 2.02 -15.51 1.76
CA LEU A 82 2.76 -14.47 1.04
C LEU A 82 1.90 -13.80 -0.04
N THR A 83 1.15 -14.59 -0.81
CA THR A 83 0.24 -14.09 -1.86
C THR A 83 -0.87 -13.22 -1.26
N LEU A 84 -1.44 -13.62 -0.13
CA LEU A 84 -2.44 -12.82 0.60
C LEU A 84 -1.85 -11.52 1.12
N ASN A 85 -0.61 -11.52 1.62
CA ASN A 85 0.07 -10.30 2.03
C ASN A 85 0.29 -9.36 0.84
N ALA A 86 0.74 -9.86 -0.31
CA ALA A 86 0.92 -9.05 -1.51
C ALA A 86 -0.40 -8.41 -1.98
N ARG A 87 -1.52 -9.13 -1.92
CA ARG A 87 -2.86 -8.58 -2.22
C ARG A 87 -3.26 -7.45 -1.26
N ASP A 88 -2.96 -7.58 0.03
CA ASP A 88 -3.20 -6.51 1.01
C ASP A 88 -2.33 -5.28 0.72
N LEU A 89 -1.06 -5.46 0.30
CA LEU A 89 -0.21 -4.37 -0.14
C LEU A 89 -0.77 -3.63 -1.37
N VAL A 90 -1.26 -4.37 -2.37
CA VAL A 90 -1.94 -3.78 -3.54
C VAL A 90 -3.13 -2.93 -3.10
N ALA A 91 -4.02 -3.48 -2.27
CA ALA A 91 -5.19 -2.77 -1.79
C ALA A 91 -4.83 -1.49 -1.00
N GLN A 92 -3.75 -1.53 -0.21
CA GLN A 92 -3.26 -0.35 0.51
C GLN A 92 -2.68 0.72 -0.43
N ASN A 93 -1.98 0.31 -1.48
CA ASN A 93 -1.44 1.22 -2.48
C ASN A 93 -2.57 1.85 -3.31
N GLU A 94 -3.57 1.08 -3.73
CA GLU A 94 -4.76 1.58 -4.41
C GLU A 94 -5.52 2.59 -3.54
N ARG A 95 -5.68 2.29 -2.25
CA ARG A 95 -6.29 3.22 -1.29
C ARG A 95 -5.50 4.52 -1.18
N ALA A 96 -4.17 4.45 -1.15
CA ALA A 96 -3.35 5.65 -1.10
C ALA A 96 -3.53 6.52 -2.37
N ILE A 97 -3.59 5.92 -3.56
CA ILE A 97 -3.90 6.61 -4.82
C ILE A 97 -5.30 7.24 -4.75
N ALA A 98 -6.32 6.50 -4.32
CA ALA A 98 -7.68 7.01 -4.20
C ALA A 98 -7.77 8.23 -3.25
N ARG A 99 -6.92 8.26 -2.22
CA ARG A 99 -6.82 9.42 -1.31
C ARG A 99 -6.12 10.61 -1.94
N ILE A 100 -5.16 10.39 -2.85
CA ILE A 100 -4.59 11.46 -3.68
C ILE A 100 -5.67 12.04 -4.59
N ASP A 101 -6.46 11.18 -5.26
CA ASP A 101 -7.58 11.62 -6.11
C ASP A 101 -8.64 12.41 -5.32
N ALA A 102 -8.94 11.99 -4.09
CA ALA A 102 -9.88 12.67 -3.21
C ALA A 102 -9.31 13.93 -2.53
N GLY A 103 -8.02 14.24 -2.70
CA GLY A 103 -7.35 15.37 -2.04
C GLY A 103 -7.22 15.21 -0.52
N THR A 104 -7.36 13.99 0.01
CA THR A 104 -7.26 13.68 1.44
C THR A 104 -5.95 13.01 1.82
N TYR A 105 -5.05 12.76 0.85
CA TYR A 105 -3.71 12.26 1.10
C TYR A 105 -2.97 13.16 2.09
N GLY A 106 -2.23 12.59 3.04
CA GLY A 106 -1.60 13.38 4.09
C GLY A 106 -2.41 13.56 5.38
N VAL A 107 -3.67 13.11 5.44
CA VAL A 107 -4.53 13.25 6.63
C VAL A 107 -4.63 11.96 7.44
N CYS A 108 -4.59 12.00 8.76
CA CYS A 108 -4.84 10.82 9.58
C CYS A 108 -6.33 10.44 9.54
N GLU A 109 -6.68 9.20 9.21
CA GLU A 109 -8.07 8.74 9.18
C GLU A 109 -8.73 8.65 10.57
N SER A 110 -7.94 8.57 11.64
CA SER A 110 -8.46 8.48 13.01
C SER A 110 -8.67 9.85 13.65
N CYS A 111 -7.65 10.72 13.61
CA CYS A 111 -7.70 12.01 14.32
C CYS A 111 -7.79 13.23 13.39
N HIS A 112 -7.81 13.02 12.07
CA HIS A 112 -7.88 14.08 11.06
C HIS A 112 -6.74 15.12 11.11
N GLN A 113 -5.67 14.81 11.83
CA GLN A 113 -4.45 15.62 11.87
C GLN A 113 -3.51 15.25 10.72
N PRO A 114 -2.63 16.17 10.27
CA PRO A 114 -1.66 15.86 9.23
C PRO A 114 -0.72 14.73 9.64
N ILE A 115 -0.40 13.86 8.68
CA ILE A 115 0.66 12.87 8.76
C ILE A 115 1.96 13.56 8.30
N GLY A 116 3.03 13.40 9.06
CA GLY A 116 4.33 14.02 8.73
C GLY A 116 4.81 13.64 7.32
N LYS A 117 5.32 14.62 6.58
CA LYS A 117 5.77 14.44 5.18
C LYS A 117 6.84 13.36 5.06
N GLU A 118 7.86 13.41 5.92
CA GLU A 118 8.94 12.42 5.97
C GLU A 118 8.41 10.99 6.13
N ARG A 119 7.35 10.82 6.94
CA ARG A 119 6.72 9.52 7.12
C ARG A 119 6.04 9.03 5.85
N LEU A 120 5.35 9.89 5.10
CA LEU A 120 4.70 9.49 3.85
C LEU A 120 5.70 9.32 2.70
N GLN A 121 6.81 10.04 2.73
CA GLN A 121 7.93 9.79 1.83
C GLN A 121 8.51 8.39 2.06
N ALA A 122 8.68 7.97 3.32
CA ALA A 122 9.13 6.62 3.68
C ALA A 122 8.06 5.53 3.52
N PHE A 123 6.81 5.84 3.88
CA PHE A 123 5.68 4.91 3.92
C PHE A 123 4.46 5.52 3.20
N PRO A 124 4.43 5.52 1.86
CA PRO A 124 3.41 6.23 1.08
C PRO A 124 1.98 5.71 1.29
N ARG A 125 1.83 4.45 1.71
CA ARG A 125 0.54 3.81 2.02
C ARG A 125 0.01 4.07 3.44
N ALA A 126 0.74 4.81 4.27
CA ALA A 126 0.34 5.04 5.67
C ALA A 126 -0.94 5.89 5.78
N THR A 127 -1.94 5.39 6.50
CA THR A 127 -3.23 6.09 6.68
C THR A 127 -3.43 6.79 8.02
N LEU A 128 -2.62 6.45 9.03
CA LEU A 128 -2.70 6.98 10.39
C LEU A 128 -1.49 7.87 10.71
N CYS A 129 -1.59 8.81 11.64
CA CYS A 129 -0.42 9.51 12.22
C CYS A 129 0.31 8.64 13.26
N VAL A 130 1.52 9.02 13.68
CA VAL A 130 2.37 8.16 14.54
C VAL A 130 1.68 7.90 15.88
N ALA A 131 1.10 8.94 16.48
CA ALA A 131 0.37 8.82 17.74
C ALA A 131 -0.85 7.90 17.64
N CYS A 132 -1.59 7.92 16.52
CA CYS A 132 -2.73 7.02 16.33
C CYS A 132 -2.27 5.59 16.06
N LYS A 133 -1.18 5.40 15.30
CA LYS A 133 -0.63 4.07 15.05
C LYS A 133 -0.11 3.41 16.33
N GLN A 134 0.61 4.16 17.18
CA GLN A 134 1.05 3.68 18.50
C GLN A 134 -0.12 3.33 19.43
N ARG A 135 -1.25 4.03 19.32
CA ARG A 135 -2.45 3.70 20.12
C ARG A 135 -3.11 2.40 19.65
N GLU A 136 -3.15 2.18 18.33
CA GLU A 136 -3.67 0.95 17.74
C GLU A 136 -2.84 -0.27 18.15
N GLU A 137 -1.51 -0.17 18.15
CA GLU A 137 -0.60 -1.28 18.50
C GLU A 137 -0.60 -1.64 20.00
N ARG A 138 -1.06 -0.74 20.86
CA ARG A 138 -1.16 -0.98 22.32
C ARG A 138 -2.47 -1.66 22.72
N ARG A 139 -3.37 -1.89 21.77
CA ARG A 139 -4.69 -2.46 21.99
C ARG A 139 -4.69 -3.96 21.68
#